data_AF-A0A0H3LKR7-F1
#
_entry.id   AF-A0A0H3LKR7-F1
#
_cell.length_a   1.000
_cell.length_b   1.000
_cell.length_c   1.000
_cell.angle_alpha   90.00
_cell.angle_beta   90.00
_cell.angle_gamma   90.00
#
_symmetry.space_group_name_H-M   'P 1'
#
loop_
_entity.id
_entity.type
_entity.pdbx_description
1 polymer ?
#
loop_
_entity_poly.entity_id
_entity_poly.type
_entity_poly.pdbx_seq_one_letter_code
_entity_poly.pdbx_strand_id
1 'polypeptide(L)'
;MFGRWILLPTLLALAGCASTRPPADPENICAIFREKPSWHDAALDVQKKWGAPVNVPIAMMYQESSFRHDALPPRYYFLGFIPWGRVSSAYGYAQAKDETWADYKREAGGWLASRDNFSDALDFMGWYMSKTQRINGVSKWDAYGQYLNYHEGWTGYRNRSYDRKAWLKRVAQQVQARAERFGAQYKGCERELNRGGWLF
;
A
#
# COMPACT_ATOMS: atom_id res chain seq x y z
N MET A 1 -32.32 51.13 -16.20
CA MET A 1 -31.00 50.46 -16.12
C MET A 1 -30.92 49.74 -14.78
N PHE A 2 -30.15 48.64 -14.71
CA PHE A 2 -29.92 47.73 -13.57
C PHE A 2 -30.89 46.53 -13.42
N GLY A 3 -30.74 45.55 -14.32
CA GLY A 3 -31.12 44.17 -14.03
C GLY A 3 -30.06 43.52 -13.16
N ARG A 4 -30.42 43.14 -11.92
CA ARG A 4 -29.56 42.40 -10.98
C ARG A 4 -29.51 40.94 -11.41
N TRP A 5 -28.41 40.55 -12.05
CA TRP A 5 -28.08 39.15 -12.28
C TRP A 5 -27.54 38.56 -10.97
N ILE A 6 -28.36 37.77 -10.28
CA ILE A 6 -27.92 36.93 -9.17
C ILE A 6 -27.23 35.71 -9.80
N LEU A 7 -25.90 35.74 -9.85
CA LEU A 7 -25.10 34.57 -10.21
C LEU A 7 -25.15 33.58 -9.04
N LEU A 8 -25.94 32.53 -9.17
CA LEU A 8 -25.92 31.36 -8.30
C LEU A 8 -24.58 30.63 -8.51
N PRO A 9 -23.72 30.42 -7.49
CA PRO A 9 -22.56 29.56 -7.65
C PRO A 9 -23.05 28.11 -7.72
N THR A 10 -23.02 27.53 -8.91
CA THR A 10 -23.28 26.11 -9.11
C THR A 10 -22.09 25.32 -8.54
N LEU A 11 -22.22 24.85 -7.30
CA LEU A 11 -21.32 23.85 -6.72
C LEU A 11 -21.50 22.53 -7.49
N LEU A 12 -20.72 22.36 -8.55
CA LEU A 12 -20.50 21.06 -9.19
C LEU A 12 -19.68 20.20 -8.23
N ALA A 13 -20.37 19.45 -7.38
CA ALA A 13 -19.78 18.34 -6.65
C ALA A 13 -19.41 17.24 -7.67
N LEU A 14 -18.18 17.29 -8.18
CA LEU A 14 -17.56 16.16 -8.86
C LEU A 14 -17.33 15.05 -7.83
N ALA A 15 -18.38 14.26 -7.57
CA ALA A 15 -18.26 12.99 -6.89
C ALA A 15 -17.61 11.97 -7.85
N GLY A 16 -16.32 12.17 -8.13
CA GLY A 16 -15.47 11.10 -8.65
C GLY A 16 -15.32 10.07 -7.55
N CYS A 17 -16.23 9.10 -7.47
CA CYS A 17 -16.08 7.96 -6.57
C CYS A 17 -14.81 7.21 -6.99
N ALA A 18 -13.69 7.45 -6.29
CA ALA A 18 -12.53 6.58 -6.35
C ALA A 18 -13.02 5.16 -6.07
N SER A 19 -13.00 4.30 -7.10
CA SER A 19 -13.56 2.96 -6.98
C SER A 19 -12.74 2.16 -5.97
N THR A 20 -13.30 1.97 -4.77
CA THR A 20 -12.72 1.22 -3.65
C THR A 20 -12.76 -0.30 -3.83
N ARG A 21 -13.31 -0.76 -4.98
CA ARG A 21 -13.30 -2.17 -5.37
C ARG A 21 -11.86 -2.60 -5.67
N PRO A 22 -11.42 -3.76 -5.15
CA PRO A 22 -10.17 -4.37 -5.56
C PRO A 22 -10.09 -4.55 -7.08
N PRO A 23 -8.89 -4.54 -7.68
CA PRO A 23 -8.70 -4.78 -9.11
C PRO A 23 -9.30 -6.12 -9.56
N ALA A 24 -9.85 -6.15 -10.77
CA ALA A 24 -10.45 -7.36 -11.34
C ALA A 24 -9.41 -8.46 -11.63
N ASP A 25 -8.19 -8.07 -12.01
CA ASP A 25 -7.04 -8.97 -12.18
C ASP A 25 -5.88 -8.52 -11.29
N PRO A 26 -5.90 -8.90 -9.99
CA PRO A 26 -4.93 -8.41 -9.02
C PRO A 26 -3.57 -9.15 -9.10
N GLU A 27 -3.43 -10.11 -10.01
CA GLU A 27 -2.20 -10.87 -10.26
C GLU A 27 -1.44 -10.35 -11.53
N ASN A 28 -1.92 -9.24 -12.11
CA ASN A 28 -1.32 -8.57 -13.27
C ASN A 28 -1.19 -7.05 -13.05
N ILE A 29 0.03 -6.56 -12.77
CA ILE A 29 0.24 -5.15 -12.44
C ILE A 29 -0.13 -4.18 -13.57
N CYS A 30 -0.01 -4.60 -14.82
CA CYS A 30 -0.44 -3.78 -15.95
C CYS A 30 -1.96 -3.65 -16.00
N ALA A 31 -2.70 -4.73 -15.71
CA ALA A 31 -4.15 -4.68 -15.62
C ALA A 31 -4.60 -3.80 -14.44
N ILE A 32 -3.96 -3.94 -13.28
CA ILE A 32 -4.21 -3.10 -12.09
C ILE A 32 -4.08 -1.62 -12.45
N PHE A 33 -2.97 -1.22 -13.07
CA PHE A 33 -2.70 0.19 -13.38
C PHE A 33 -3.55 0.74 -14.53
N ARG A 34 -3.96 -0.08 -15.50
CA ARG A 34 -4.95 0.32 -16.50
C ARG A 34 -6.33 0.54 -15.89
N GLU A 35 -6.73 -0.31 -14.95
CA GLU A 35 -8.02 -0.17 -14.24
C GLU A 35 -8.00 0.99 -13.24
N LYS A 36 -6.86 1.22 -12.58
CA LYS A 36 -6.66 2.21 -11.52
C LYS A 36 -5.49 3.17 -11.86
N PRO A 37 -5.66 4.11 -12.81
CA PRO A 37 -4.57 5.02 -13.19
C PRO A 37 -3.99 5.82 -12.02
N SER A 38 -4.83 6.28 -11.08
CA SER A 38 -4.37 7.01 -9.89
C SER A 38 -3.50 6.17 -8.94
N TRP A 39 -3.60 4.83 -9.01
CA TRP A 39 -2.72 3.95 -8.23
C TRP A 39 -1.33 3.84 -8.87
N HIS A 40 -1.25 3.96 -10.19
CA HIS A 40 0.01 4.04 -10.91
C HIS A 40 0.72 5.37 -10.60
N ASP A 41 0.00 6.48 -10.65
CA ASP A 41 0.53 7.80 -10.26
C ASP A 41 1.08 7.78 -8.83
N ALA A 42 0.31 7.23 -7.88
CA ALA A 42 0.77 7.07 -6.50
C ALA A 42 2.04 6.20 -6.40
N ALA A 43 2.14 5.13 -7.19
CA ALA A 43 3.33 4.27 -7.20
C ALA A 43 4.57 5.00 -7.76
N LEU A 44 4.39 5.85 -8.77
CA LEU A 44 5.46 6.69 -9.31
C LEU A 44 5.90 7.76 -8.31
N ASP A 45 4.96 8.37 -7.60
CA ASP A 45 5.26 9.34 -6.54
C ASP A 45 6.05 8.69 -5.40
N VAL A 46 5.64 7.48 -4.98
CA VAL A 46 6.36 6.68 -3.97
C VAL A 46 7.75 6.29 -4.46
N GLN A 47 7.89 5.89 -5.73
CA GLN A 47 9.20 5.60 -6.32
C GLN A 47 10.09 6.84 -6.31
N LYS A 48 9.56 8.00 -6.71
CA LYS A 48 10.31 9.27 -6.74
C LYS A 48 10.72 9.73 -5.34
N LYS A 49 9.80 9.66 -4.38
CA LYS A 49 9.99 10.16 -3.01
C LYS A 49 10.89 9.25 -2.17
N TRP A 50 10.69 7.93 -2.27
CA TRP A 50 11.36 6.95 -1.40
C TRP A 50 12.38 6.07 -2.12
N GLY A 51 12.43 6.08 -3.45
CA GLY A 51 13.25 5.14 -4.23
C GLY A 51 12.75 3.69 -4.14
N ALA A 52 11.50 3.48 -3.74
CA ALA A 52 10.90 2.14 -3.69
C ALA A 52 10.54 1.70 -5.12
N PRO A 53 11.00 0.52 -5.59
CA PRO A 53 10.65 0.04 -6.92
C PRO A 53 9.17 -0.31 -6.98
N VAL A 54 8.45 0.23 -7.98
CA VAL A 54 6.98 0.16 -8.14
C VAL A 54 6.38 -1.22 -7.80
N ASN A 55 7.01 -2.30 -8.28
CA ASN A 55 6.52 -3.66 -8.14
C ASN A 55 6.56 -4.20 -6.69
N VAL A 56 7.51 -3.77 -5.86
CA VAL A 56 7.71 -4.32 -4.50
C VAL A 56 6.60 -3.93 -3.51
N PRO A 57 6.30 -2.64 -3.27
CA PRO A 57 5.24 -2.27 -2.34
C PRO A 57 3.86 -2.70 -2.85
N ILE A 58 3.64 -2.79 -4.18
CA ILE A 58 2.39 -3.33 -4.75
C ILE A 58 2.25 -4.83 -4.47
N ALA A 59 3.33 -5.62 -4.62
CA ALA A 59 3.31 -7.04 -4.28
C ALA A 59 3.10 -7.28 -2.79
N MET A 60 3.71 -6.45 -1.93
CA MET A 60 3.49 -6.49 -0.48
C MET A 60 2.04 -6.11 -0.14
N MET A 61 1.49 -5.05 -0.73
CA MET A 61 0.12 -4.61 -0.46
C MET A 61 -0.91 -5.67 -0.86
N TYR A 62 -0.69 -6.38 -1.97
CA TYR A 62 -1.51 -7.55 -2.33
C TYR A 62 -1.50 -8.60 -1.22
N GLN A 63 -0.32 -8.90 -0.65
CA GLN A 63 -0.21 -9.90 0.41
C GLN A 63 -0.88 -9.46 1.71
N GLU A 64 -0.82 -8.17 2.03
CA GLU A 64 -1.35 -7.61 3.28
C GLU A 64 -2.88 -7.47 3.24
N SER A 65 -3.45 -6.98 2.14
CA SER A 65 -4.87 -6.63 2.08
C SER A 65 -5.62 -7.19 0.88
N SER A 66 -4.91 -7.82 -0.07
CA SER A 66 -5.46 -8.15 -1.40
C SER A 66 -6.12 -6.94 -2.06
N PHE A 67 -5.51 -5.76 -1.85
CA PHE A 67 -6.03 -4.46 -2.30
C PHE A 67 -7.42 -4.09 -1.75
N ARG A 68 -7.73 -4.52 -0.52
CA ARG A 68 -8.95 -4.10 0.18
C ARG A 68 -8.67 -2.92 1.10
N HIS A 69 -9.32 -1.79 0.81
CA HIS A 69 -9.22 -0.56 1.59
C HIS A 69 -9.63 -0.70 3.07
N ASP A 70 -10.50 -1.65 3.39
CA ASP A 70 -11.07 -1.89 4.71
C ASP A 70 -10.60 -3.21 5.31
N ALA A 71 -9.46 -3.75 4.87
CA ALA A 71 -8.95 -5.02 5.37
C ALA A 71 -8.80 -4.98 6.90
N LEU A 72 -9.32 -6.02 7.56
CA LEU A 72 -9.32 -6.17 9.00
C LEU A 72 -8.61 -7.47 9.39
N PRO A 73 -7.79 -7.46 10.45
CA PRO A 73 -7.22 -8.69 10.97
C PRO A 73 -8.31 -9.58 11.56
N PRO A 74 -8.07 -10.90 11.62
CA PRO A 74 -9.04 -11.85 12.18
C PRO A 74 -9.42 -11.48 13.62
N ARG A 75 -10.66 -11.79 14.01
CA ARG A 75 -11.13 -11.59 15.39
C ARG A 75 -10.45 -12.59 16.32
N TYR A 76 -10.13 -12.12 17.53
CA TYR A 76 -9.79 -12.98 18.63
C TYR A 76 -11.09 -13.53 19.24
N TYR A 77 -11.16 -14.85 19.42
CA TYR A 77 -12.29 -15.51 20.07
C TYR A 77 -11.86 -16.01 21.45
N PHE A 78 -12.46 -15.44 22.49
CA PHE A 78 -12.36 -15.96 23.85
C PHE A 78 -13.18 -17.26 23.94
N LEU A 79 -12.60 -18.31 24.54
CA LEU A 79 -13.20 -19.67 24.62
C LEU A 79 -13.54 -20.32 23.27
N GLY A 80 -12.99 -19.84 22.15
CA GLY A 80 -13.18 -20.42 20.82
C GLY A 80 -14.47 -20.00 20.09
N PHE A 81 -15.39 -19.26 20.72
CA PHE A 81 -16.65 -18.82 20.09
C PHE A 81 -17.17 -17.43 20.53
N ILE A 82 -16.62 -16.81 21.59
CA ILE A 82 -17.04 -15.46 22.03
C ILE A 82 -16.10 -14.42 21.40
N PRO A 83 -16.55 -13.56 20.46
CA PRO A 83 -15.68 -12.57 19.84
C PRO A 83 -15.29 -11.49 20.87
N TRP A 84 -14.00 -11.37 21.19
CA TRP A 84 -13.47 -10.46 22.22
C TRP A 84 -12.60 -9.33 21.63
N GLY A 85 -12.85 -8.96 20.37
CA GLY A 85 -12.10 -7.92 19.65
C GLY A 85 -11.22 -8.47 18.54
N ARG A 86 -10.31 -7.66 18.00
CA ARG A 86 -9.37 -8.08 16.95
C ARG A 86 -8.00 -8.41 17.53
N VAL A 87 -7.30 -9.36 16.91
CA VAL A 87 -5.95 -9.76 17.34
C VAL A 87 -4.89 -8.65 17.18
N SER A 88 -5.21 -7.61 16.40
CA SER A 88 -4.31 -6.48 16.13
C SER A 88 -5.11 -5.22 15.75
N SER A 89 -4.46 -4.05 15.91
CA SER A 89 -4.92 -2.74 15.39
C SER A 89 -4.58 -2.52 13.91
N ALA A 90 -4.01 -3.51 13.22
CA ALA A 90 -3.79 -3.48 11.78
C ALA A 90 -5.09 -3.12 11.03
N TYR A 91 -4.99 -2.24 10.03
CA TYR A 91 -6.15 -1.77 9.27
C TYR A 91 -5.76 -1.28 7.86
N GLY A 92 -6.71 -1.44 6.94
CA GLY A 92 -6.69 -0.88 5.60
C GLY A 92 -5.68 -1.52 4.65
N TYR A 93 -5.37 -0.82 3.55
CA TYR A 93 -4.51 -1.36 2.49
C TYR A 93 -3.14 -1.83 3.01
N ALA A 94 -2.55 -1.06 3.91
CA ALA A 94 -1.21 -1.30 4.45
C ALA A 94 -1.19 -2.31 5.61
N GLN A 95 -2.33 -2.65 6.23
CA GLN A 95 -2.39 -3.41 7.49
C GLN A 95 -1.45 -2.84 8.59
N ALA A 96 -1.24 -1.52 8.59
CA ALA A 96 -0.37 -0.87 9.55
C ALA A 96 -1.02 -0.81 10.95
N LYS A 97 -0.23 -1.06 11.99
CA LYS A 97 -0.64 -0.87 13.40
C LYS A 97 -0.73 0.62 13.75
N ASP A 98 -1.50 0.93 14.79
CA ASP A 98 -1.75 2.31 15.21
C ASP A 98 -0.49 3.10 15.52
N GLU A 99 0.44 2.49 16.26
CA GLU A 99 1.68 3.14 16.68
C GLU A 99 2.56 3.45 15.46
N THR A 100 2.72 2.47 14.57
CA THR A 100 3.55 2.62 13.36
C THR A 100 2.94 3.64 12.39
N TRP A 101 1.62 3.66 12.25
CA TRP A 101 0.95 4.67 11.44
C TRP A 101 1.10 6.07 12.02
N ALA A 102 1.02 6.21 13.34
CA ALA A 102 1.24 7.48 14.01
C ALA A 102 2.66 8.01 13.77
N ASP A 103 3.67 7.14 13.80
CA ASP A 103 5.06 7.50 13.47
C ASP A 103 5.16 8.01 12.03
N TYR A 104 4.55 7.31 11.08
CA TYR A 104 4.50 7.75 9.69
C TYR A 104 3.83 9.11 9.52
N LYS A 105 2.66 9.34 10.15
CA LYS A 105 1.97 10.64 10.06
C LYS A 105 2.82 11.79 10.56
N ARG A 106 3.58 11.58 11.65
CA ARG A 106 4.47 12.61 12.21
C ARG A 106 5.67 12.90 11.32
N GLU A 107 6.19 11.89 10.64
CA GLU A 107 7.45 12.03 9.90
C GLU A 107 7.29 12.31 8.40
N ALA A 108 6.18 11.89 7.79
CA ALA A 108 6.05 11.87 6.34
C ALA A 108 4.63 12.12 5.81
N GLY A 109 3.61 11.46 6.37
CA GLY A 109 2.25 11.47 5.81
C GLY A 109 1.41 12.70 6.16
N GLY A 110 1.75 13.39 7.25
CA GLY A 110 0.94 14.48 7.78
C GLY A 110 -0.34 14.00 8.48
N TRP A 111 -1.10 14.96 8.99
CA TRP A 111 -2.25 14.69 9.87
C TRP A 111 -3.48 14.09 9.16
N LEU A 112 -3.63 14.37 7.86
CA LEU A 112 -4.78 13.97 7.06
C LEU A 112 -4.62 12.59 6.41
N ALA A 113 -3.45 11.95 6.53
CA ALA A 113 -3.20 10.66 5.90
C ALA A 113 -4.09 9.55 6.50
N SER A 114 -4.70 8.76 5.62
CA SER A 114 -5.64 7.69 5.97
C SER A 114 -5.20 6.30 5.47
N ARG A 115 -5.39 5.26 6.30
CA ARG A 115 -5.01 3.86 5.95
C ARG A 115 -5.89 3.22 4.89
N ASP A 116 -7.09 3.73 4.70
CA ASP A 116 -8.04 3.30 3.68
C ASP A 116 -7.87 4.05 2.36
N ASN A 117 -7.02 5.08 2.31
CA ASN A 117 -6.59 5.70 1.08
C ASN A 117 -5.40 4.92 0.50
N PHE A 118 -5.52 4.50 -0.76
CA PHE A 118 -4.48 3.71 -1.42
C PHE A 118 -3.14 4.47 -1.51
N SER A 119 -3.18 5.75 -1.88
CA SER A 119 -1.98 6.58 -2.06
C SER A 119 -1.22 6.76 -0.74
N ASP A 120 -1.94 7.12 0.34
CA ASP A 120 -1.37 7.27 1.67
C ASP A 120 -0.82 5.94 2.21
N ALA A 121 -1.54 4.84 1.98
CA ALA A 121 -1.08 3.50 2.36
C ALA A 121 0.19 3.09 1.59
N LEU A 122 0.27 3.39 0.30
CA LEU A 122 1.46 3.09 -0.50
C LEU A 122 2.65 3.98 -0.10
N ASP A 123 2.41 5.26 0.21
CA ASP A 123 3.43 6.17 0.75
C ASP A 123 3.95 5.72 2.11
N PHE A 124 3.07 5.24 2.99
CA PHE A 124 3.47 4.57 4.24
C PHE A 124 4.40 3.39 3.98
N MET A 125 4.06 2.51 3.03
CA MET A 125 4.91 1.37 2.68
C MET A 125 6.27 1.82 2.13
N GLY A 126 6.30 2.87 1.29
CA GLY A 126 7.53 3.50 0.81
C GLY A 126 8.41 4.08 1.92
N TRP A 127 7.82 4.82 2.85
CA TRP A 127 8.49 5.32 4.06
C TRP A 127 9.06 4.18 4.89
N TYR A 128 8.28 3.12 5.12
CA TYR A 128 8.71 1.95 5.89
C TYR A 128 9.88 1.24 5.22
N MET A 129 9.84 1.04 3.90
CA MET A 129 10.94 0.46 3.13
C MET A 129 12.21 1.32 3.18
N SER A 130 12.06 2.66 3.12
CA SER A 130 13.18 3.59 3.26
C SER A 130 13.85 3.50 4.63
N LYS A 131 13.04 3.45 5.70
CA LYS A 131 13.56 3.19 7.05
C LYS A 131 14.20 1.81 7.18
N THR A 132 13.58 0.79 6.61
CA THR A 132 14.12 -0.58 6.61
C THR A 132 15.50 -0.65 5.99
N GLN A 133 15.70 0.01 4.84
CA GLN A 133 17.01 0.13 4.22
C GLN A 133 18.01 0.85 5.13
N ARG A 134 17.62 1.97 5.75
CA ARG A 134 18.50 2.75 6.65
C ARG A 134 18.88 1.98 7.93
N ILE A 135 17.92 1.24 8.51
CA ILE A 135 18.04 0.63 9.84
C ILE A 135 18.67 -0.76 9.76
N ASN A 136 18.29 -1.56 8.77
CA ASN A 136 18.70 -2.97 8.64
C ASN A 136 19.43 -3.29 7.34
N GLY A 137 19.74 -2.28 6.50
CA GLY A 137 20.54 -2.45 5.28
C GLY A 137 19.84 -3.20 4.15
N VAL A 138 18.57 -3.55 4.31
CA VAL A 138 17.82 -4.35 3.33
C VAL A 138 17.51 -3.49 2.10
N SER A 139 17.88 -3.99 0.93
CA SER A 139 17.61 -3.31 -0.35
C SER A 139 16.12 -3.09 -0.54
N LYS A 140 15.72 -1.97 -1.14
CA LYS A 140 14.32 -1.72 -1.54
C LYS A 140 13.84 -2.69 -2.63
N TRP A 141 14.77 -3.34 -3.34
CA TRP A 141 14.49 -4.38 -4.33
C TRP A 141 14.37 -5.78 -3.74
N ASP A 142 14.78 -5.99 -2.48
CA ASP A 142 14.68 -7.28 -1.79
C ASP A 142 13.30 -7.41 -1.14
N ALA A 143 12.30 -7.84 -1.93
CA ALA A 143 10.93 -7.96 -1.44
C ALA A 143 10.80 -8.99 -0.31
N TYR A 144 11.60 -10.06 -0.32
CA TYR A 144 11.67 -11.03 0.78
C TYR A 144 12.10 -10.36 2.09
N GLY A 145 13.23 -9.67 2.09
CA GLY A 145 13.76 -8.99 3.27
C GLY A 145 12.86 -7.84 3.74
N GLN A 146 12.29 -7.08 2.80
CA GLN A 146 11.35 -6.00 3.10
C GLN A 146 10.09 -6.56 3.79
N TYR A 147 9.54 -7.67 3.29
CA TYR A 147 8.35 -8.28 3.88
C TYR A 147 8.62 -8.82 5.29
N LEU A 148 9.76 -9.47 5.52
CA LEU A 148 10.14 -9.92 6.87
C LEU A 148 10.29 -8.76 7.84
N ASN A 149 10.85 -7.63 7.41
CA ASN A 149 10.92 -6.42 8.24
C ASN A 149 9.53 -5.88 8.55
N TYR A 150 8.68 -5.78 7.53
CA TYR A 150 7.33 -5.26 7.66
C TYR A 150 6.50 -6.05 8.67
N HIS A 151 6.62 -7.39 8.66
CA HIS A 151 5.89 -8.26 9.56
C HIS A 151 6.46 -8.29 10.99
N GLU A 152 7.78 -8.39 11.14
CA GLU A 152 8.42 -8.54 12.46
C GLU A 152 8.73 -7.21 13.15
N GLY A 153 8.69 -6.10 12.42
CA GLY A 153 9.28 -4.84 12.84
C GLY A 153 10.80 -4.83 12.70
N TRP A 154 11.41 -3.64 12.65
CA TRP A 154 12.86 -3.51 12.46
C TRP A 154 13.70 -4.24 13.53
N THR A 155 13.31 -4.15 14.80
CA THR A 155 13.99 -4.85 15.90
C THR A 155 13.79 -6.37 15.83
N GLY A 156 12.58 -6.83 15.52
CA GLY A 156 12.30 -8.26 15.38
C GLY A 156 13.09 -8.89 14.24
N TYR A 157 13.15 -8.22 13.09
CA TYR A 157 13.99 -8.63 11.96
C TYR A 157 15.47 -8.71 12.33
N ARG A 158 16.00 -7.68 13.00
CA ARG A 158 17.39 -7.65 13.45
C ARG A 158 17.72 -8.81 14.39
N ASN A 159 16.79 -9.14 15.27
CA ASN A 159 16.89 -10.27 16.21
C ASN A 159 16.50 -11.61 15.58
N ARG A 160 16.23 -11.64 14.26
CA ARG A 160 15.82 -12.83 13.49
C ARG A 160 14.65 -13.59 14.09
N SER A 161 13.66 -12.89 14.64
CA SER A 161 12.48 -13.55 15.23
C SER A 161 11.68 -14.39 14.21
N TYR A 162 11.86 -14.11 12.91
CA TYR A 162 11.29 -14.89 11.79
C TYR A 162 11.92 -16.29 11.62
N ASP A 163 13.10 -16.58 12.18
CA ASP A 163 13.76 -17.88 11.98
C ASP A 163 12.92 -19.05 12.50
N ARG A 164 12.17 -18.80 13.58
CA ARG A 164 11.25 -19.75 14.21
C ARG A 164 9.89 -19.83 13.50
N LYS A 165 9.64 -18.97 12.51
CA LYS A 165 8.36 -18.86 11.78
C LYS A 165 8.54 -19.34 10.35
N ALA A 166 8.62 -20.67 10.17
CA ALA A 166 8.75 -21.28 8.84
C ALA A 166 7.62 -20.88 7.86
N TRP A 167 6.43 -20.59 8.38
CA TRP A 167 5.32 -20.07 7.57
C TRP A 167 5.61 -18.65 7.03
N LEU A 168 6.20 -17.77 7.84
CA LEU A 168 6.47 -16.38 7.46
C LEU A 168 7.53 -16.31 6.36
N LYS A 169 8.58 -17.14 6.45
CA LYS A 169 9.59 -17.26 5.38
C LYS A 169 8.96 -17.72 4.06
N ARG A 170 8.00 -18.65 4.09
CA ARG A 170 7.26 -19.08 2.90
C ARG A 170 6.39 -17.96 2.32
N VAL A 171 5.70 -17.18 3.15
CA VAL A 171 4.93 -16.02 2.67
C VAL A 171 5.86 -14.96 2.07
N ALA A 172 6.99 -14.65 2.72
CA ALA A 172 7.98 -13.73 2.18
C ALA A 172 8.53 -14.17 0.81
N GLN A 173 8.72 -15.48 0.59
CA GLN A 173 9.08 -16.04 -0.73
C GLN A 173 7.97 -15.83 -1.77
N GLN A 174 6.70 -15.99 -1.39
CA GLN A 174 5.57 -15.71 -2.28
C GLN A 174 5.51 -14.23 -2.67
N VAL A 175 5.78 -13.33 -1.73
CA VAL A 175 5.88 -11.88 -1.99
C VAL A 175 7.02 -11.58 -2.95
N GLN A 176 8.19 -12.20 -2.75
CA GLN A 176 9.33 -12.08 -3.68
C GLN A 176 8.96 -12.52 -5.10
N ALA A 177 8.39 -13.72 -5.25
CA ALA A 177 7.98 -14.23 -6.56
C ALA A 177 6.93 -13.32 -7.23
N ARG A 178 5.99 -12.77 -6.45
CA ARG A 178 5.01 -11.80 -6.96
C ARG A 178 5.68 -10.50 -7.40
N ALA A 179 6.59 -9.96 -6.60
CA ALA A 179 7.33 -8.74 -6.94
C ALA A 179 8.15 -8.92 -8.23
N GLU A 180 8.79 -10.06 -8.43
CA GLU A 180 9.55 -10.37 -9.65
C GLU A 180 8.63 -10.42 -10.89
N ARG A 181 7.51 -11.14 -10.80
CA ARG A 181 6.51 -11.19 -11.87
C ARG A 181 5.94 -9.81 -12.19
N PHE A 182 5.57 -9.03 -11.17
CA PHE A 182 5.10 -7.66 -11.36
C PHE A 182 6.19 -6.78 -11.99
N GLY A 183 7.45 -6.94 -11.58
CA GLY A 183 8.57 -6.23 -12.19
C GLY A 183 8.73 -6.57 -13.68
N ALA A 184 8.56 -7.83 -14.06
CA ALA A 184 8.62 -8.27 -15.46
C ALA A 184 7.43 -7.72 -16.28
N GLN A 185 6.22 -7.81 -15.74
CA GLN A 185 5.01 -7.27 -16.36
C GLN A 185 5.10 -5.74 -16.55
N TYR A 186 5.46 -5.01 -15.50
CA TYR A 186 5.49 -3.55 -15.49
C TYR A 186 6.43 -2.99 -16.57
N LYS A 187 7.60 -3.60 -16.77
CA LYS A 187 8.52 -3.24 -17.86
C LYS A 187 7.86 -3.30 -19.25
N GLY A 188 6.86 -4.15 -19.43
CA GLY A 188 6.11 -4.30 -20.69
C GLY A 188 5.05 -3.22 -20.93
N CYS A 189 4.56 -2.54 -19.88
CA CYS A 189 3.46 -1.58 -19.99
C CYS A 189 3.80 -0.18 -19.46
N GLU A 190 4.92 0.03 -18.78
CA GLU A 190 5.32 1.32 -18.18
C GLU A 190 5.26 2.48 -19.18
N ARG A 191 5.78 2.28 -20.39
CA ARG A 191 5.79 3.33 -21.44
C ARG A 191 4.39 3.70 -21.92
N GLU A 192 3.50 2.71 -22.00
CA GLU A 192 2.10 2.91 -22.38
C GLU A 192 1.37 3.71 -21.29
N LEU A 193 1.51 3.25 -20.04
CA LEU A 193 0.86 3.86 -18.87
C LEU A 193 1.29 5.33 -18.68
N ASN A 194 2.59 5.62 -18.82
CA ASN A 194 3.12 6.99 -18.68
C ASN A 194 2.65 7.97 -19.78
N ARG A 195 2.16 7.48 -20.92
CA ARG A 195 1.65 8.33 -22.01
C ARG A 195 0.17 8.66 -21.87
N GLY A 196 -0.59 7.81 -21.15
CA GLY A 196 -2.04 7.95 -20.99
C GLY A 196 -2.48 9.01 -19.98
N GLY A 197 -1.59 9.43 -19.07
CA GLY A 197 -1.91 10.38 -17.99
C GLY A 197 -2.11 11.85 -18.40
N TRP A 198 -2.13 12.16 -19.70
CA TRP A 198 -2.26 13.54 -20.21
C TRP A 198 -3.55 13.81 -21.00
N LEU A 199 -4.48 12.85 -21.06
CA LEU A 199 -5.72 12.97 -21.85
C LEU A 199 -7.00 13.11 -21.02
N PHE A 200 -6.91 13.53 -19.76
CA PHE A 200 -8.04 13.97 -18.94
C PHE A 200 -7.68 15.20 -18.12
#